data_AF-A0A3L7TWE7-F1
#
_entry.id   AF-A0A3L7TWE7-F1
#
_cell.length_a   1.000
_cell.length_b   1.000
_cell.length_c   1.000
_cell.angle_alpha   90.00
_cell.angle_beta   90.00
_cell.angle_gamma   90.00
#
_symmetry.space_group_name_H-M   'P 1'
#
loop_
_entity.id
_entity.type
_entity.pdbx_description
1 polymer ?
#
loop_
_entity_poly.entity_id
_entity_poly.type
_entity_poly.pdbx_seq_one_letter_code
_entity_poly.pdbx_strand_id
1 'polypeptide(L)'
;MESQTPIDLERKSNWRWDILLLLAVCILVLWTGLGATRLWDQDEGYYASVAREMHEREDWVVPTFNQELFAHKPPLMYWGMICGFHLFGVSEFSARWVSAIFGTAMVLMTYWMGRLLADRQTALISALVLSSSLMFTVASRSATADVHLGFFVLVALTLWVRSAKLSLDRIGGGHERALDYPVTHGGTWLAIYVAIAFAVLSKGPIGFAFPIAILGTLTLLWPWVQGQSRTFWSLVTPKRFFGATVSMQPWVG
;
A
#
# COMPACT_ATOMS: atom_id res chain seq x y z
N MET A 1 -8.73 39.50 26.36
CA MET A 1 -9.19 39.02 25.04
C MET A 1 -7.96 38.84 24.20
N GLU A 2 -7.46 37.60 24.16
CA GLU A 2 -6.22 37.25 23.48
C GLU A 2 -6.47 37.29 21.96
N SER A 3 -5.72 38.13 21.24
CA SER A 3 -5.88 38.32 19.80
C SER A 3 -5.39 37.06 19.08
N GLN A 4 -6.33 36.21 18.70
CA GLN A 4 -6.06 35.08 17.82
C GLN A 4 -5.56 35.61 16.48
N THR A 5 -4.34 35.23 16.08
CA THR A 5 -3.78 35.64 14.79
C THR A 5 -4.53 34.90 13.65
N PRO A 6 -4.74 35.53 12.47
CA PRO A 6 -5.43 34.91 11.33
C PRO A 6 -4.82 33.57 10.86
N ILE A 7 -3.54 33.36 11.16
CA ILE A 7 -2.75 32.18 10.75
C ILE A 7 -3.17 30.91 11.52
N ASP A 8 -3.74 31.05 12.71
CA ASP A 8 -4.15 29.89 13.52
C ASP A 8 -5.50 29.28 13.08
N LEU A 9 -6.30 29.99 12.28
CA LEU A 9 -7.57 29.47 11.75
C LEU A 9 -7.39 28.56 10.52
N GLU A 10 -6.34 28.75 9.72
CA GLU A 10 -6.06 27.87 8.56
C GLU A 10 -5.45 26.52 8.97
N ARG A 11 -4.81 26.44 10.15
CA ARG A 11 -4.04 25.27 10.57
C ARG A 11 -4.90 24.15 11.17
N LYS A 12 -6.14 24.44 11.60
CA LYS A 12 -7.07 23.46 12.17
C LYS A 12 -8.17 23.05 11.16
N SER A 13 -8.04 21.82 10.67
CA SER A 13 -9.20 20.94 10.38
C SER A 13 -10.02 21.16 9.10
N ASN A 14 -9.44 20.90 7.91
CA ASN A 14 -10.25 20.43 6.77
C ASN A 14 -9.78 19.06 6.19
N TRP A 15 -8.87 18.32 6.84
CA TRP A 15 -8.40 17.01 6.33
C TRP A 15 -9.54 15.98 6.19
N ARG A 16 -10.57 16.10 7.03
CA ARG A 16 -11.81 15.33 6.90
C ARG A 16 -12.53 15.65 5.59
N TRP A 17 -12.60 16.92 5.21
CA TRP A 17 -13.17 17.33 3.93
C TRP A 17 -12.35 16.85 2.74
N ASP A 18 -11.02 16.82 2.85
CA ASP A 18 -10.17 16.21 1.81
C ASP A 18 -10.49 14.73 1.66
N ILE A 19 -10.61 14.00 2.77
CA ILE A 19 -10.99 12.58 2.72
C ILE A 19 -12.38 12.40 2.11
N LEU A 20 -13.36 13.21 2.51
CA LEU A 20 -14.71 13.15 1.95
C LEU A 20 -14.70 13.45 0.44
N LEU A 21 -13.92 14.45 0.01
CA LEU A 21 -13.74 14.78 -1.40
C LEU A 21 -13.10 13.61 -2.16
N LEU A 22 -12.02 13.03 -1.63
CA LEU A 22 -11.35 11.88 -2.24
C LEU A 22 -12.27 10.66 -2.31
N LEU A 23 -13.06 10.40 -1.25
CA LEU A 23 -14.07 9.35 -1.26
C LEU A 23 -15.13 9.61 -2.31
N ALA A 24 -15.63 10.84 -2.44
CA ALA A 24 -16.59 11.20 -3.48
C ALA A 24 -16.02 11.01 -4.89
N VAL A 25 -14.77 11.40 -5.12
CA VAL A 25 -14.06 11.17 -6.39
C VAL A 25 -13.88 9.67 -6.65
N CYS A 26 -13.44 8.89 -5.66
CA CYS A 26 -13.32 7.45 -5.79
C CYS A 26 -14.68 6.80 -6.09
N ILE A 27 -15.76 7.19 -5.41
CA ILE A 27 -17.11 6.70 -5.72
C ILE A 27 -17.44 6.98 -7.18
N LEU A 28 -17.24 8.23 -7.63
CA LEU A 28 -17.52 8.65 -9.01
C LEU A 28 -16.69 7.87 -10.03
N VAL A 29 -15.38 7.67 -9.80
CA VAL A 29 -14.45 7.13 -10.81
C VAL A 29 -14.31 5.61 -10.72
N LEU A 30 -14.24 5.05 -9.52
CA LEU A 30 -13.97 3.63 -9.29
C LEU A 30 -15.23 2.80 -9.09
N TRP A 31 -16.30 3.37 -8.50
CA TRP A 31 -17.48 2.58 -8.12
C TRP A 31 -18.66 2.72 -9.07
N THR A 32 -18.82 3.86 -9.75
CA THR A 32 -19.92 4.02 -10.71
C THR A 32 -19.81 3.01 -11.85
N GLY A 33 -20.91 2.29 -12.11
CA GLY A 33 -20.98 1.29 -13.18
C GLY A 33 -19.94 0.16 -13.07
N LEU A 34 -19.42 -0.15 -11.88
CA LEU A 34 -18.34 -1.15 -11.71
C LEU A 34 -18.72 -2.54 -12.27
N GLY A 35 -19.99 -2.94 -12.13
CA GLY A 35 -20.55 -4.16 -12.72
C GLY A 35 -21.31 -3.97 -14.03
N ALA A 36 -21.28 -2.77 -14.64
CA ALA A 36 -22.11 -2.49 -15.83
C ALA A 36 -21.56 -3.14 -17.11
N THR A 37 -20.26 -3.39 -17.17
CA THR A 37 -19.60 -4.05 -18.29
C THR A 37 -19.31 -5.51 -17.95
N ARG A 38 -19.36 -6.37 -18.97
CA ARG A 38 -18.89 -7.76 -18.85
C ARG A 38 -17.41 -7.81 -18.49
N LEU A 39 -16.96 -8.96 -17.99
CA LEU A 39 -15.53 -9.26 -17.88
C LEU A 39 -14.94 -9.26 -19.28
N TRP A 40 -14.06 -8.29 -19.56
CA TRP A 40 -13.58 -8.00 -20.91
C TRP A 40 -12.13 -8.42 -21.10
N ASP A 41 -11.37 -8.42 -20.00
CA ASP A 41 -10.01 -8.92 -19.99
C ASP A 41 -9.98 -10.43 -19.73
N GLN A 42 -9.00 -11.10 -20.32
CA GLN A 42 -8.83 -12.54 -20.20
C GLN A 42 -8.62 -12.94 -18.73
N ASP A 43 -7.75 -12.21 -18.01
CA ASP A 43 -7.43 -12.51 -16.62
C ASP A 43 -8.66 -12.30 -15.72
N GLU A 44 -9.46 -11.26 -15.95
CA GLU A 44 -10.72 -11.05 -15.23
C GLU A 44 -11.65 -12.26 -15.33
N GLY A 45 -11.83 -12.79 -16.56
CA GLY A 45 -12.68 -13.95 -16.81
C GLY A 45 -12.20 -15.20 -16.09
N TYR A 46 -10.89 -15.49 -16.16
CA TYR A 46 -10.30 -16.64 -15.44
C TYR A 46 -10.48 -16.49 -13.93
N TYR A 47 -10.06 -15.37 -13.36
CA TYR A 47 -10.04 -15.22 -11.90
C TYR A 47 -11.44 -15.18 -11.29
N ALA A 48 -12.40 -14.53 -11.96
CA ALA A 48 -13.78 -14.53 -11.50
C ALA A 48 -14.41 -15.93 -11.59
N SER A 49 -14.09 -16.70 -12.65
CA SER A 49 -14.58 -18.08 -12.80
C SER A 49 -13.99 -19.01 -11.75
N VAL A 50 -12.69 -18.89 -11.48
CA VAL A 50 -12.01 -19.65 -10.41
C VAL A 50 -12.61 -19.33 -9.05
N ALA A 51 -12.77 -18.04 -8.73
CA ALA A 51 -13.39 -17.62 -7.48
C ALA A 51 -14.84 -18.13 -7.37
N ARG A 52 -15.58 -18.18 -8.49
CA ARG A 52 -16.95 -18.71 -8.52
C ARG A 52 -16.96 -20.20 -8.23
N GLU A 53 -16.11 -21.00 -8.86
CA GLU A 53 -16.01 -22.44 -8.57
C GLU A 53 -15.61 -22.70 -7.12
N MET A 54 -14.65 -21.93 -6.58
CA MET A 54 -14.27 -22.00 -5.17
C MET A 54 -15.46 -21.70 -4.24
N HIS A 55 -16.25 -20.67 -4.58
CA HIS A 55 -17.45 -20.30 -3.83
C HIS A 55 -18.54 -21.38 -3.91
N GLU A 56 -18.83 -21.92 -5.09
CA GLU A 56 -19.81 -22.99 -5.31
C GLU A 56 -19.43 -24.31 -4.60
N ARG A 57 -18.12 -24.58 -4.49
CA ARG A 57 -17.58 -25.76 -3.79
C ARG A 57 -17.40 -25.54 -2.28
N GLU A 58 -17.60 -24.33 -1.79
CA GLU A 58 -17.29 -23.90 -0.42
C GLU A 58 -15.83 -24.17 -0.01
N ASP A 59 -14.92 -24.22 -0.99
CA ASP A 59 -13.49 -24.51 -0.80
C ASP A 59 -12.66 -23.25 -1.07
N TRP A 60 -12.21 -22.63 0.01
CA TRP A 60 -11.42 -21.39 -0.04
C TRP A 60 -9.93 -21.64 -0.27
N VAL A 61 -9.49 -22.89 -0.31
CA VAL A 61 -8.07 -23.25 -0.33
C VAL A 61 -7.63 -23.65 -1.73
N VAL A 62 -8.39 -24.51 -2.42
CA VAL A 62 -7.98 -25.10 -3.70
C VAL A 62 -8.64 -24.38 -4.88
N PRO A 63 -7.91 -23.53 -5.63
CA PRO A 63 -8.45 -22.88 -6.82
C PRO A 63 -8.62 -23.90 -7.95
N THR A 64 -9.82 -23.95 -8.53
CA THR A 64 -10.11 -24.76 -9.72
C THR A 64 -10.65 -23.90 -10.86
N PHE A 65 -10.35 -24.29 -12.09
CA PHE A 65 -10.92 -23.73 -13.31
C PHE A 65 -11.33 -24.89 -14.21
N ASN A 66 -12.60 -24.93 -14.61
CA ASN A 66 -13.20 -26.06 -15.32
C ASN A 66 -12.93 -27.40 -14.61
N GLN A 67 -13.04 -27.41 -13.27
CA GLN A 67 -12.80 -28.58 -12.42
C GLN A 67 -11.34 -29.09 -12.38
N GLU A 68 -10.40 -28.38 -13.02
CA GLU A 68 -8.97 -28.68 -12.94
C GLU A 68 -8.23 -27.72 -12.01
N LEU A 69 -7.13 -28.17 -11.40
CA LEU A 69 -6.34 -27.37 -10.46
C LEU A 69 -5.73 -26.14 -11.16
N PHE A 70 -6.01 -24.94 -10.65
CA PHE A 70 -5.52 -23.66 -11.18
C PHE A 70 -4.59 -22.94 -10.19
N ALA A 71 -3.41 -23.51 -9.93
CA ALA A 71 -2.46 -23.02 -8.93
C ALA A 71 -1.52 -21.90 -9.45
N HIS A 72 -2.03 -20.95 -10.24
CA HIS A 72 -1.22 -19.89 -10.86
C HIS A 72 -1.07 -18.62 -10.03
N LYS A 73 -2.06 -18.32 -9.18
CA LYS A 73 -2.08 -17.10 -8.36
C LYS A 73 -2.33 -17.43 -6.89
N PRO A 74 -1.72 -16.66 -5.97
CA PRO A 74 -2.04 -16.71 -4.55
C PRO A 74 -3.51 -16.35 -4.25
N PRO A 75 -4.02 -16.74 -3.07
CA PRO A 75 -5.46 -16.78 -2.82
C PRO A 75 -6.11 -15.46 -2.42
N LEU A 76 -5.36 -14.39 -2.09
CA LEU A 76 -5.94 -13.18 -1.49
C LEU A 76 -7.03 -12.54 -2.36
N MET A 77 -6.78 -12.47 -3.67
CA MET A 77 -7.75 -11.93 -4.62
C MET A 77 -9.01 -12.78 -4.67
N TYR A 78 -8.88 -14.12 -4.69
CA TYR A 78 -10.02 -15.03 -4.70
C TYR A 78 -10.83 -14.91 -3.43
N TRP A 79 -10.20 -14.85 -2.26
CA TRP A 79 -10.90 -14.61 -0.99
C TRP A 79 -11.69 -13.30 -1.01
N GLY A 80 -11.10 -12.24 -1.56
CA GLY A 80 -11.78 -10.98 -1.78
C GLY A 80 -13.03 -11.11 -2.66
N MET A 81 -12.92 -11.80 -3.79
CA MET A 81 -14.03 -12.06 -4.70
C MET A 81 -15.13 -12.91 -4.05
N ILE A 82 -14.75 -14.01 -3.37
CA ILE A 82 -15.69 -14.92 -2.69
C ILE A 82 -16.46 -14.17 -1.59
N CYS A 83 -15.79 -13.32 -0.81
CA CYS A 83 -16.48 -12.42 0.13
C CYS A 83 -17.52 -11.55 -0.58
N GLY A 84 -17.20 -11.01 -1.76
CA GLY A 84 -18.14 -10.27 -2.60
C GLY A 84 -19.32 -11.13 -3.06
N PHE A 85 -19.07 -12.37 -3.45
CA PHE A 85 -20.12 -13.31 -3.87
C PHE A 85 -21.08 -13.65 -2.72
N HIS A 86 -20.58 -13.82 -1.49
CA HIS A 86 -21.45 -13.99 -0.32
C HIS A 86 -22.29 -12.76 0.00
N LEU A 87 -21.75 -11.54 -0.19
CA LEU A 87 -22.42 -10.30 0.21
C LEU A 87 -23.41 -9.77 -0.85
N PHE A 88 -23.07 -9.90 -2.14
CA PHE A 88 -23.79 -9.26 -3.24
C PHE A 88 -24.33 -10.26 -4.27
N GLY A 89 -24.05 -11.55 -4.09
CA GLY A 89 -24.31 -12.59 -5.10
C GLY A 89 -23.27 -12.57 -6.24
N VAL A 90 -23.23 -13.65 -7.01
CA VAL A 90 -22.28 -13.80 -8.12
C VAL A 90 -22.64 -12.83 -9.25
N SER A 91 -21.77 -11.86 -9.49
CA SER A 91 -21.92 -10.80 -10.50
C SER A 91 -20.57 -10.15 -10.85
N GLU A 92 -20.51 -9.41 -11.96
CA GLU A 92 -19.33 -8.64 -12.35
C GLU A 92 -18.96 -7.58 -11.29
N PHE A 93 -19.97 -6.98 -10.64
CA PHE A 93 -19.76 -6.05 -9.53
C PHE A 93 -19.01 -6.74 -8.38
N SER A 94 -19.53 -7.88 -7.93
CA SER A 94 -18.95 -8.65 -6.82
C SER A 94 -17.58 -9.27 -7.14
N ALA A 95 -17.22 -9.44 -8.40
CA ALA A 95 -15.86 -9.85 -8.79
C ALA A 95 -14.86 -8.69 -8.68
N ARG A 96 -15.29 -7.46 -8.95
CA ARG A 96 -14.43 -6.26 -9.00
C ARG A 96 -14.42 -5.44 -7.72
N TRP A 97 -15.40 -5.63 -6.83
CA TRP A 97 -15.58 -4.79 -5.64
C TRP A 97 -14.31 -4.66 -4.79
N VAL A 98 -13.58 -5.76 -4.59
CA VAL A 98 -12.40 -5.79 -3.75
C VAL A 98 -11.26 -4.98 -4.38
N SER A 99 -11.10 -5.03 -5.72
CA SER A 99 -10.19 -4.15 -6.44
C SER A 99 -10.55 -2.68 -6.25
N ALA A 100 -11.84 -2.34 -6.30
CA ALA A 100 -12.30 -0.96 -6.08
C ALA A 100 -12.04 -0.48 -4.63
N ILE A 101 -12.15 -1.38 -3.64
CA ILE A 101 -11.77 -1.10 -2.24
C ILE A 101 -10.29 -0.79 -2.14
N PHE A 102 -9.43 -1.67 -2.66
CA PHE A 102 -7.97 -1.47 -2.59
C PHE A 102 -7.51 -0.25 -3.42
N GLY A 103 -8.16 0.04 -4.54
CA GLY A 103 -7.95 1.26 -5.32
C GLY A 103 -8.30 2.51 -4.50
N THR A 104 -9.48 2.52 -3.87
CA THR A 104 -9.89 3.61 -2.97
C THR A 104 -8.91 3.77 -1.81
N ALA A 105 -8.50 2.65 -1.20
CA ALA A 105 -7.53 2.66 -0.11
C ALA A 105 -6.14 3.16 -0.55
N MET A 106 -5.71 2.86 -1.78
CA MET A 106 -4.47 3.44 -2.34
C MET A 106 -4.56 4.95 -2.49
N VAL A 107 -5.66 5.50 -3.01
CA VAL A 107 -5.82 6.96 -3.12
C VAL A 107 -5.70 7.64 -1.77
N LEU A 108 -6.37 7.09 -0.73
CA LEU A 108 -6.29 7.61 0.63
C LEU A 108 -4.89 7.46 1.23
N MET A 109 -4.22 6.33 0.98
CA MET A 109 -2.86 6.09 1.43
C MET A 109 -1.86 7.04 0.75
N THR A 110 -2.04 7.34 -0.54
CA THR A 110 -1.24 8.35 -1.27
C THR A 110 -1.43 9.74 -0.68
N TYR A 111 -2.67 10.13 -0.34
CA TYR A 111 -2.91 11.38 0.39
C TYR A 111 -2.18 11.39 1.73
N TRP A 112 -2.26 10.29 2.50
CA TRP A 112 -1.57 10.21 3.79
C TRP A 112 -0.05 10.27 3.66
N MET A 113 0.53 9.57 2.69
CA MET A 113 1.96 9.64 2.40
C MET A 113 2.39 11.03 1.92
N GLY A 114 1.58 11.69 1.07
CA GLY A 114 1.81 13.08 0.65
C GLY A 114 1.81 14.05 1.83
N ARG A 115 0.88 13.88 2.79
CA ARG A 115 0.83 14.65 4.04
C ARG A 115 2.04 14.43 4.94
N LEU A 116 2.69 13.27 4.84
CA LEU A 116 3.93 12.96 5.56
C LEU A 116 5.14 13.62 4.90
N LEU A 117 5.21 13.63 3.57
CA LEU A 117 6.38 14.09 2.81
C LEU A 117 6.37 15.59 2.49
N ALA A 118 5.20 16.19 2.33
CA ALA A 118 5.02 17.55 1.86
C ALA A 118 3.90 18.25 2.66
N ASP A 119 3.20 19.20 2.03
CA ASP A 119 2.04 19.87 2.58
C ASP A 119 0.71 19.21 2.17
N ARG A 120 -0.37 19.76 2.71
CA ARG A 120 -1.74 19.29 2.46
C ARG A 120 -2.17 19.40 1.01
N GLN A 121 -1.85 20.52 0.36
CA GLN A 121 -2.30 20.80 -0.99
C GLN A 121 -1.59 19.87 -1.97
N THR A 122 -0.28 19.68 -1.81
CA THR A 122 0.48 18.68 -2.57
C THR A 122 -0.10 17.29 -2.36
N ALA A 123 -0.41 16.90 -1.12
CA ALA A 123 -1.00 15.60 -0.82
C ALA A 123 -2.35 15.37 -1.52
N LEU A 124 -3.23 16.38 -1.49
CA LEU A 124 -4.53 16.32 -2.14
C LEU A 124 -4.38 16.22 -3.66
N ILE A 125 -3.51 17.05 -4.25
CA ILE A 125 -3.24 17.03 -5.70
C ILE A 125 -2.67 15.67 -6.11
N SER A 126 -1.71 15.11 -5.36
CA SER A 126 -1.13 13.79 -5.67
C SER A 126 -2.18 12.68 -5.65
N ALA A 127 -3.09 12.68 -4.68
CA ALA A 127 -4.17 11.69 -4.59
C ALA A 127 -5.19 11.86 -5.72
N LEU A 128 -5.54 13.10 -6.07
CA LEU A 128 -6.42 13.40 -7.21
C LEU A 128 -5.77 12.96 -8.53
N VAL A 129 -4.50 13.27 -8.75
CA VAL A 129 -3.73 12.85 -9.93
C VAL A 129 -3.75 11.33 -10.04
N LEU A 130 -3.47 10.59 -8.96
CA LEU A 130 -3.54 9.14 -8.96
C LEU A 130 -4.94 8.63 -9.34
N SER A 131 -6.00 9.17 -8.71
CA SER A 131 -7.38 8.77 -8.98
C SER A 131 -7.84 9.08 -10.42
N SER A 132 -7.24 10.09 -11.05
CA SER A 132 -7.49 10.45 -12.45
C SER A 132 -6.63 9.70 -13.46
N SER A 133 -5.60 8.96 -13.01
CA SER A 133 -4.71 8.22 -13.89
C SER A 133 -5.46 7.06 -14.55
N LEU A 134 -5.49 7.05 -15.88
CA LEU A 134 -6.22 6.04 -16.65
C LEU A 134 -5.79 4.61 -16.27
N MET A 135 -4.49 4.36 -16.21
CA MET A 135 -3.95 3.03 -15.90
C MET A 135 -4.35 2.58 -14.48
N PHE A 136 -4.32 3.49 -13.52
CA PHE A 136 -4.72 3.21 -12.15
C PHE A 136 -6.23 2.91 -12.05
N THR A 137 -7.05 3.71 -12.72
CA THR A 137 -8.51 3.53 -12.74
C THR A 137 -8.90 2.21 -13.40
N VAL A 138 -8.27 1.85 -14.52
CA VAL A 138 -8.48 0.55 -15.17
C VAL A 138 -8.08 -0.57 -14.21
N ALA A 139 -6.86 -0.54 -13.66
CA ALA A 139 -6.40 -1.59 -12.74
C ALA A 139 -7.26 -1.72 -11.47
N SER A 140 -7.78 -0.60 -10.95
CA SER A 140 -8.65 -0.58 -9.74
C SER A 140 -10.07 -1.02 -10.01
N ARG A 141 -10.49 -1.02 -11.28
CA ARG A 141 -11.80 -1.51 -11.71
C ARG A 141 -11.75 -2.91 -12.31
N SER A 142 -10.55 -3.42 -12.58
CA SER A 142 -10.37 -4.78 -13.07
C SER A 142 -10.29 -5.78 -11.91
N ALA A 143 -10.85 -6.97 -12.11
CA ALA A 143 -10.85 -8.08 -11.18
C ALA A 143 -9.46 -8.79 -11.13
N THR A 144 -8.38 -8.03 -10.90
CA THR A 144 -6.99 -8.52 -10.89
C THR A 144 -6.25 -8.22 -9.57
N ALA A 145 -5.15 -8.94 -9.34
CA ALA A 145 -4.36 -8.84 -8.10
C ALA A 145 -3.41 -7.62 -8.04
N ASP A 146 -3.30 -6.84 -9.12
CA ASP A 146 -2.30 -5.76 -9.26
C ASP A 146 -2.48 -4.66 -8.21
N VAL A 147 -3.72 -4.23 -8.04
CA VAL A 147 -4.08 -3.16 -7.11
C VAL A 147 -3.92 -3.59 -5.66
N HIS A 148 -4.13 -4.87 -5.35
CA HIS A 148 -3.88 -5.45 -4.02
C HIS A 148 -2.38 -5.39 -3.68
N LEU A 149 -1.54 -5.89 -4.60
CA LEU A 149 -0.09 -5.81 -4.49
C LEU A 149 0.37 -4.36 -4.28
N GLY A 150 -0.07 -3.45 -5.16
CA GLY A 150 0.30 -2.04 -5.13
C GLY A 150 -0.05 -1.37 -3.79
N PHE A 151 -1.24 -1.66 -3.26
CA PHE A 151 -1.68 -1.14 -1.97
C PHE A 151 -0.75 -1.58 -0.83
N PHE A 152 -0.46 -2.87 -0.71
CA PHE A 152 0.36 -3.38 0.38
C PHE A 152 1.83 -2.91 0.28
N VAL A 153 2.37 -2.79 -0.94
CA VAL A 153 3.68 -2.15 -1.15
C VAL A 153 3.65 -0.69 -0.69
N LEU A 154 2.61 0.06 -1.04
CA LEU A 154 2.45 1.46 -0.64
C LEU A 154 2.33 1.60 0.88
N VAL A 155 1.62 0.70 1.57
CA VAL A 155 1.54 0.65 3.03
C VAL A 155 2.93 0.44 3.64
N ALA A 156 3.68 -0.55 3.15
CA ALA A 156 5.04 -0.84 3.65
C ALA A 156 5.97 0.38 3.48
N LEU A 157 5.93 1.03 2.32
CA LEU A 157 6.70 2.25 2.04
C LEU A 157 6.27 3.41 2.95
N THR A 158 4.96 3.61 3.13
CA THR A 158 4.45 4.72 3.95
C THR A 158 4.83 4.56 5.42
N LEU A 159 4.78 3.33 5.95
CA LEU A 159 5.24 3.03 7.31
C LEU A 159 6.74 3.28 7.48
N TRP A 160 7.55 2.89 6.50
CA TRP A 160 8.97 3.18 6.50
C TRP A 160 9.25 4.69 6.45
N VAL A 161 8.59 5.42 5.55
CA VAL A 161 8.71 6.89 5.40
C VAL A 161 8.32 7.61 6.69
N ARG A 162 7.21 7.19 7.31
CA ARG A 162 6.77 7.75 8.60
C ARG A 162 7.85 7.57 9.67
N SER A 163 8.44 6.37 9.76
CA SER A 163 9.50 6.10 10.74
C SER A 163 10.78 6.87 10.44
N ALA A 164 11.15 6.98 9.16
CA ALA A 164 12.29 7.78 8.72
C ALA A 164 12.10 9.25 9.13
N LYS A 165 10.93 9.84 8.87
CA LYS A 165 10.62 11.22 9.27
C LYS A 165 10.73 11.43 10.78
N LEU A 166 10.13 10.53 11.57
CA LEU A 166 10.24 10.58 13.04
C LEU A 166 11.69 10.48 13.51
N SER A 167 12.52 9.69 12.82
CA SER A 167 13.95 9.58 13.12
C SER A 167 14.71 10.87 12.79
N LEU A 168 14.40 11.56 11.68
CA LEU A 168 14.99 12.87 11.34
C LEU A 168 14.57 13.96 12.32
N ASP A 169 13.29 14.01 12.71
CA ASP A 169 12.77 15.00 13.65
C ASP A 169 13.46 14.87 15.02
N ARG A 170 13.80 13.65 15.45
CA ARG A 170 14.57 13.40 16.68
C ARG A 170 16.01 13.93 16.60
N ILE A 171 16.66 13.76 15.44
CA ILE A 171 18.02 14.28 15.20
C ILE A 171 18.00 15.83 15.22
N GLY A 172 17.02 16.46 14.57
CA GLY A 172 16.89 17.91 14.54
C GLY A 172 16.52 18.54 15.89
N GLY A 173 15.81 17.80 16.75
CA GLY A 173 15.35 18.25 18.07
C GLY A 173 16.38 18.19 19.20
N GLY A 174 17.67 17.98 18.91
CA GLY A 174 18.74 18.01 19.91
C GLY A 174 18.84 16.76 20.82
N HIS A 175 18.10 15.69 20.53
CA HIS A 175 18.33 14.39 21.17
C HIS A 175 19.52 13.70 20.47
N GLU A 176 20.63 13.52 21.20
CA GLU A 176 21.88 12.97 20.65
C GLU A 176 21.78 11.54 20.09
N ARG A 177 22.73 11.29 19.17
CA ARG A 177 23.00 10.14 18.28
C ARG A 177 22.16 10.08 17.02
N ALA A 178 22.84 10.39 15.91
CA ALA A 178 22.47 9.94 14.56
C ALA A 178 22.08 8.46 14.60
N LEU A 179 20.79 8.17 14.41
CA LEU A 179 20.28 6.80 14.40
C LEU A 179 20.91 6.08 13.21
N ASP A 180 21.51 4.91 13.45
CA ASP A 180 22.10 4.12 12.37
C ASP A 180 21.06 3.65 11.34
N TYR A 181 19.77 3.62 11.72
CA TYR A 181 18.67 3.11 10.91
C TYR A 181 17.39 3.97 11.02
N PRO A 182 16.56 4.03 9.96
CA PRO A 182 15.34 4.86 9.93
C PRO A 182 14.17 4.25 10.71
N VAL A 183 14.16 2.93 10.86
CA VAL A 183 13.15 2.19 11.61
C VAL A 183 13.80 1.63 12.86
N THR A 184 13.32 2.10 14.01
CA THR A 184 13.88 1.78 15.33
C THR A 184 12.94 0.93 16.17
N HIS A 185 11.63 1.01 15.91
CA HIS A 185 10.61 0.28 16.67
C HIS A 185 10.30 -1.07 16.02
N GLY A 186 10.41 -2.15 16.79
CA GLY A 186 10.12 -3.50 16.32
C GLY A 186 8.68 -3.69 15.83
N GLY A 187 7.71 -3.02 16.48
CA GLY A 187 6.31 -3.04 16.03
C GLY A 187 6.11 -2.47 14.61
N THR A 188 6.90 -1.47 14.21
CA THR A 188 6.84 -0.92 12.84
C THR A 188 7.40 -1.91 11.83
N TRP A 189 8.48 -2.62 12.16
CA TRP A 189 9.00 -3.69 11.31
C TRP A 189 8.00 -4.83 11.16
N LEU A 190 7.36 -5.26 12.24
CA LEU A 190 6.29 -6.26 12.17
C LEU A 190 5.17 -5.81 11.23
N ALA A 191 4.72 -4.57 11.33
CA ALA A 191 3.69 -4.03 10.42
C ALA A 191 4.14 -3.99 8.96
N ILE A 192 5.40 -3.61 8.69
CA ILE A 192 6.00 -3.67 7.34
C ILE A 192 6.03 -5.11 6.82
N TYR A 193 6.44 -6.08 7.64
CA TYR A 193 6.48 -7.48 7.25
C TYR A 193 5.09 -8.07 6.99
N VAL A 194 4.11 -7.70 7.80
CA VAL A 194 2.71 -8.10 7.58
C VAL A 194 2.22 -7.53 6.24
N ALA A 195 2.50 -6.26 5.94
CA ALA A 195 2.15 -5.68 4.64
C ALA A 195 2.85 -6.42 3.48
N ILE A 196 4.15 -6.74 3.59
CA ILE A 196 4.88 -7.51 2.59
C ILE A 196 4.29 -8.92 2.43
N ALA A 197 3.90 -9.58 3.52
CA ALA A 197 3.27 -10.90 3.47
C ALA A 197 1.95 -10.86 2.69
N PHE A 198 1.12 -9.84 2.89
CA PHE A 198 -0.09 -9.65 2.08
C PHE A 198 0.21 -9.29 0.62
N ALA A 199 1.29 -8.56 0.34
CA ALA A 199 1.75 -8.31 -1.03
C ALA A 199 2.15 -9.62 -1.74
N VAL A 200 2.84 -10.52 -1.02
CA VAL A 200 3.17 -11.87 -1.49
C VAL A 200 1.90 -12.71 -1.68
N LEU A 201 0.95 -12.62 -0.76
CA LEU A 201 -0.34 -13.31 -0.86
C LEU A 201 -1.23 -12.75 -1.99
N SER A 202 -0.88 -11.60 -2.58
CA SER A 202 -1.57 -11.04 -3.75
C SER A 202 -0.99 -11.58 -5.07
N LYS A 203 0.34 -11.45 -5.27
CA LYS A 203 0.97 -11.72 -6.57
C LYS A 203 2.27 -12.54 -6.49
N GLY A 204 2.51 -13.18 -5.37
CA GLY A 204 3.60 -14.13 -5.16
C GLY A 204 4.95 -13.43 -4.90
N PRO A 205 6.07 -13.99 -5.39
CA PRO A 205 7.42 -13.52 -5.05
C PRO A 205 7.69 -12.04 -5.38
N ILE A 206 6.99 -11.49 -6.35
CA ILE A 206 7.11 -10.08 -6.75
C ILE A 206 6.74 -9.14 -5.60
N GLY A 207 5.76 -9.52 -4.76
CA GLY A 207 5.36 -8.77 -3.57
C GLY A 207 6.41 -8.74 -2.47
N PHE A 208 7.40 -9.64 -2.52
CA PHE A 208 8.56 -9.64 -1.64
C PHE A 208 9.73 -8.88 -2.26
N ALA A 209 10.03 -9.16 -3.54
CA ALA A 209 11.22 -8.65 -4.21
C ALA A 209 11.26 -7.12 -4.28
N PHE A 210 10.17 -6.47 -4.70
CA PHE A 210 10.16 -5.00 -4.87
C PHE A 210 10.26 -4.24 -3.55
N PRO A 211 9.40 -4.50 -2.53
CA PRO A 211 9.50 -3.78 -1.26
C PRO A 211 10.86 -3.95 -0.60
N ILE A 212 11.45 -5.16 -0.64
CA ILE A 212 12.77 -5.38 -0.03
C ILE A 212 13.88 -4.68 -0.81
N ALA A 213 13.85 -4.72 -2.14
CA ALA A 213 14.83 -3.99 -2.94
C ALA A 213 14.76 -2.48 -2.65
N ILE A 214 13.55 -1.91 -2.59
CA ILE A 214 13.34 -0.48 -2.36
C ILE A 214 13.71 -0.12 -0.91
N LEU A 215 13.11 -0.78 0.08
CA LEU A 215 13.35 -0.50 1.50
C LEU A 215 14.79 -0.80 1.90
N GLY A 216 15.38 -1.88 1.37
CA GLY A 216 16.79 -2.21 1.54
C GLY A 216 17.69 -1.12 0.99
N THR A 217 17.43 -0.63 -0.22
CA THR A 217 18.20 0.47 -0.80
C THR A 217 18.05 1.75 0.01
N LEU A 218 16.82 2.12 0.40
CA LEU A 218 16.57 3.33 1.19
C LEU A 218 17.20 3.26 2.59
N THR A 219 17.19 2.08 3.23
CA THR A 219 17.87 1.88 4.53
C THR A 219 19.39 1.93 4.40
N LEU A 220 19.97 1.40 3.32
CA LEU A 220 21.41 1.50 3.05
C LEU A 220 21.86 2.94 2.77
N LEU A 221 21.03 3.73 2.08
CA LEU A 221 21.29 5.14 1.77
C LEU A 221 20.96 6.09 2.93
N TRP A 222 20.35 5.59 4.01
CA TRP A 222 19.98 6.37 5.19
C TRP A 222 21.08 7.29 5.77
N PRO A 223 22.36 6.86 5.86
CA PRO A 223 23.42 7.71 6.38
C PRO A 223 23.67 8.95 5.50
N TRP A 224 23.49 8.83 4.18
CA TRP A 224 23.58 9.97 3.27
C TRP A 224 22.42 10.95 3.46
N VAL A 225 21.22 10.43 3.72
CA VAL A 225 20.04 11.27 4.02
C VAL A 225 20.27 12.11 5.28
N GLN A 226 21.05 11.61 6.24
CA GLN A 226 21.45 12.36 7.44
C GLN A 226 22.60 13.35 7.23
N GLY A 227 23.13 13.48 6.01
CA GLY A 227 24.30 14.31 5.74
C GLY A 227 25.62 13.74 6.27
N GLN A 228 25.69 12.45 6.62
CA GLN A 228 26.97 11.83 6.96
C GLN A 228 27.80 11.64 5.68
N SER A 229 28.92 12.37 5.58
CA SER A 229 29.89 12.21 4.50
C SER A 229 30.59 10.85 4.63
N ARG A 230 30.00 9.85 3.98
CA ARG A 230 30.53 8.49 3.90
C ARG A 230 30.71 8.15 2.42
N THR A 231 31.91 7.75 1.99
CA THR A 231 32.14 7.27 0.63
C THR A 231 31.18 6.12 0.32
N PHE A 232 30.60 6.07 -0.89
CA PHE A 232 29.62 5.04 -1.30
C PHE A 232 30.05 3.61 -0.91
N TRP A 233 31.33 3.28 -1.09
CA TRP A 233 31.92 1.99 -0.73
C TRP A 233 31.81 1.61 0.76
N SER A 234 31.73 2.59 1.65
CA SER A 234 31.53 2.34 3.08
C SER A 234 30.08 1.94 3.44
N LEU A 235 29.13 2.20 2.53
CA LEU A 235 27.71 1.84 2.69
C LEU A 235 27.45 0.38 2.31
N VAL A 236 28.18 -0.14 1.32
CA VAL A 236 28.04 -1.53 0.83
C VAL A 236 28.93 -2.51 1.61
N THR A 237 29.39 -2.11 2.80
CA THR A 237 30.21 -3.01 3.63
C THR A 237 29.36 -4.15 4.18
N PRO A 238 29.87 -5.40 4.21
CA PRO A 238 29.14 -6.53 4.77
C PRO A 238 28.63 -6.25 6.19
N LYS A 239 29.44 -5.60 7.02
CA LYS A 239 29.06 -5.20 8.39
C LYS A 239 27.79 -4.35 8.43
N ARG A 240 27.58 -3.43 7.48
CA ARG A 240 26.38 -2.61 7.42
C ARG A 240 25.18 -3.33 6.84
N PHE A 241 25.41 -4.18 5.84
CA PHE A 241 24.36 -5.07 5.34
C PHE A 241 23.81 -5.93 6.48
N PHE A 242 24.68 -6.56 7.27
CA PHE A 242 24.30 -7.32 8.46
C PHE A 242 23.72 -6.44 9.59
N GLY A 243 24.20 -5.21 9.78
CA GLY A 243 23.62 -4.28 10.75
C GLY A 243 22.19 -3.85 10.39
N ALA A 244 21.92 -3.61 9.10
CA ALA A 244 20.58 -3.29 8.61
C ALA A 244 19.62 -4.48 8.74
N THR A 245 20.09 -5.72 8.56
CA THR A 245 19.27 -6.91 8.83
C THR A 245 19.05 -7.16 10.33
N VAL A 246 19.98 -6.72 11.19
CA VAL A 246 19.80 -6.78 12.65
C VAL A 246 18.78 -5.74 13.12
N SER A 247 18.81 -4.52 12.58
CA SER A 247 17.80 -3.50 12.94
C SER A 247 16.39 -3.85 12.49
N MET A 248 16.28 -4.72 11.49
CA MET A 248 15.05 -5.34 11.03
C MET A 248 14.46 -6.39 11.99
N GLN A 249 15.19 -6.79 13.04
CA GLN A 249 14.69 -7.75 14.03
C GLN A 249 13.69 -7.05 14.98
N PRO A 250 12.41 -7.47 15.01
CA PRO A 250 11.39 -6.77 15.79
C PRO A 250 11.52 -6.94 17.31
N TRP A 251 12.50 -7.72 17.79
CA TRP A 251 12.64 -8.15 19.18
C TRP A 251 13.84 -7.53 19.92
N VAL A 252 14.59 -6.62 19.29
CA VAL A 252 15.83 -6.05 19.84
C VAL A 252 15.62 -4.64 20.44
N GLY A 253 14.36 -4.20 20.58
CA GLY A 253 13.97 -2.88 21.08
C GLY A 253 13.38 -2.90 22.48
#